data_AF-A0A8J8H249-F1
#
_entry.id   AF-A0A8J8H249-F1
#
_cell.length_a   1.000
_cell.length_b   1.000
_cell.length_c   1.000
_cell.angle_alpha   90.00
_cell.angle_beta   90.00
_cell.angle_gamma   90.00
#
_symmetry.space_group_name_H-M   'P 1'
#
loop_
_entity.id
_entity.type
_entity.pdbx_description
1 polymer ?
#
loop_
_entity_poly.entity_id
_entity_poly.type
_entity_poly.pdbx_seq_one_letter_code
_entity_poly.pdbx_strand_id
1 'polypeptide(L)'
;MDARLKFFGFYADLGYVAGTAVGAEDLLAEPRVAAEKPRIVAYLHGGEPLTVVPGFQRDPRGDVELPGGASVYTDGVWAWPHITAYLVERYDLPVPDEFVEHMRAQGFDPASPDREQLSRLFHEHAGMLSPRPEPALPADAVRVSVLLVKEVAGAGADMVATVAADVLAGDLPVGATVTVPGSPAPLAVAGIRLKDGPAETLAAGQKGLVQLRGAAAIA
;
A
#
# COMPACT_ATOMS: atom_id res chain seq x y z
N MET A 1 -20.21 15.49 -19.96
CA MET A 1 -19.63 14.24 -20.50
C MET A 1 -19.10 13.46 -19.31
N ASP A 2 -19.59 12.24 -19.11
CA ASP A 2 -19.05 11.26 -18.15
C ASP A 2 -17.62 10.91 -18.57
N ALA A 3 -16.63 11.61 -18.03
CA ALA A 3 -15.25 11.21 -18.22
C ALA A 3 -14.91 10.17 -17.15
N ARG A 4 -14.96 8.88 -17.51
CA ARG A 4 -14.39 7.81 -16.68
C ARG A 4 -12.90 8.08 -16.49
N LEU A 5 -12.39 7.83 -15.29
CA LEU A 5 -10.96 7.91 -15.01
C LEU A 5 -10.16 7.00 -15.94
N LYS A 6 -9.01 7.50 -16.36
CA LYS A 6 -7.94 6.71 -16.97
C LYS A 6 -6.93 6.32 -15.88
N PHE A 7 -6.28 5.17 -16.04
CA PHE A 7 -5.44 4.58 -14.99
C PHE A 7 -4.03 4.35 -15.51
N PHE A 8 -3.04 4.82 -14.75
CA PHE A 8 -1.62 4.62 -15.01
C PHE A 8 -0.93 4.15 -13.73
N GLY A 9 0.05 3.24 -13.86
CA GLY A 9 0.85 2.78 -12.72
C GLY A 9 0.19 1.72 -11.82
N PHE A 10 -0.99 1.20 -12.19
CA PHE A 10 -1.67 0.14 -11.45
C PHE A 10 -1.16 -1.25 -11.87
N TYR A 11 -0.03 -1.65 -11.28
CA TYR A 11 0.60 -2.95 -11.54
C TYR A 11 0.00 -4.07 -10.69
N ALA A 12 -0.06 -5.28 -11.23
CA ALA A 12 -0.46 -6.47 -10.48
C ALA A 12 0.48 -6.74 -9.30
N ASP A 13 1.78 -6.50 -9.48
CA ASP A 13 2.81 -6.68 -8.45
C ASP A 13 2.71 -5.67 -7.30
N LEU A 14 2.05 -4.52 -7.54
CA LEU A 14 1.70 -3.56 -6.49
C LEU A 14 0.39 -3.91 -5.76
N GLY A 15 -0.24 -5.02 -6.14
CA GLY A 15 -1.46 -5.50 -5.49
C GLY A 15 -2.73 -4.78 -5.94
N TYR A 16 -2.81 -4.18 -7.13
CA TYR A 16 -4.05 -3.57 -7.65
C TYR A 16 -4.86 -4.54 -8.52
N VAL A 17 -6.20 -4.43 -8.48
CA VAL A 17 -7.12 -5.24 -9.32
C VAL A 17 -7.19 -4.70 -10.76
N ALA A 18 -6.97 -3.40 -10.94
CA ALA A 18 -6.98 -2.75 -12.25
C ALA A 18 -5.64 -2.91 -12.96
N GLY A 19 -5.48 -4.00 -13.71
CA GLY A 19 -4.41 -4.12 -14.69
C GLY A 19 -4.79 -3.41 -15.98
N THR A 20 -4.55 -2.09 -16.08
CA THR A 20 -4.28 -1.50 -17.40
C THR A 20 -2.86 -1.93 -17.76
N ALA A 21 -2.80 -3.10 -18.40
CA ALA A 21 -1.64 -3.82 -18.91
C ALA A 21 -0.36 -2.97 -19.07
N VAL A 22 0.44 -2.95 -18.01
CA VAL A 22 1.87 -2.73 -18.08
C VAL A 22 2.44 -3.70 -17.04
N GLY A 23 3.17 -4.73 -17.46
CA GLY A 23 3.83 -5.66 -16.54
C GLY A 23 5.10 -5.03 -15.96
N ALA A 24 5.70 -5.60 -14.91
CA ALA A 24 7.01 -5.15 -14.44
C ALA A 24 8.10 -5.32 -15.53
N GLU A 25 7.87 -6.21 -16.48
CA GLU A 25 8.65 -6.40 -17.71
C GLU A 25 8.55 -5.24 -18.70
N ASP A 26 7.49 -4.43 -18.67
CA ASP A 26 7.39 -3.22 -19.51
C ASP A 26 8.20 -2.05 -18.91
N LEU A 27 8.68 -2.17 -17.66
CA LEU A 27 9.75 -1.34 -17.08
C LEU A 27 11.12 -1.61 -17.75
N LEU A 28 11.17 -2.47 -18.77
CA LEU A 28 12.36 -2.78 -19.59
C LEU A 28 12.33 -2.11 -20.97
N ALA A 29 11.26 -1.39 -21.32
CA ALA A 29 11.27 -0.59 -22.54
C ALA A 29 12.34 0.51 -22.43
N GLU A 30 13.07 0.74 -23.54
CA GLU A 30 14.13 1.75 -23.63
C GLU A 30 13.69 3.08 -22.98
N PRO A 31 14.52 3.68 -22.10
CA PRO A 31 14.15 4.86 -21.36
C PRO A 31 13.69 5.96 -22.31
N ARG A 32 12.39 6.26 -22.33
CA ARG A 32 11.84 7.47 -22.92
C ARG A 32 12.03 8.62 -21.94
N VAL A 33 13.28 8.90 -21.56
CA VAL A 33 13.57 10.07 -20.72
C VAL A 33 13.65 11.28 -21.63
N ALA A 34 12.47 11.73 -22.02
CA ALA A 34 12.25 13.05 -22.57
C ALA A 34 12.79 14.09 -21.57
N ALA A 35 13.31 15.20 -22.09
CA ALA A 35 13.78 16.36 -21.30
C ALA A 35 12.78 16.86 -20.23
N GLU A 36 11.55 16.37 -20.25
CA GLU A 36 10.44 16.71 -19.36
C GLU A 36 10.33 15.81 -18.11
N LYS A 37 11.17 14.76 -17.95
CA LYS A 37 11.10 13.85 -16.79
C LYS A 37 10.95 14.56 -15.43
N PRO A 38 11.75 15.59 -15.08
CA PRO A 38 11.58 16.29 -13.81
C PRO A 38 10.19 16.91 -13.64
N ARG A 39 9.59 17.40 -14.73
CA ARG A 39 8.24 17.99 -14.73
C ARG A 39 7.16 16.92 -14.60
N ILE A 40 7.35 15.75 -15.23
CA ILE A 40 6.47 14.60 -15.09
C ILE A 40 6.47 14.10 -13.63
N VAL A 41 7.65 13.94 -13.02
CA VAL A 41 7.77 13.51 -11.62
C VAL A 41 7.09 14.52 -10.70
N ALA A 42 7.33 15.83 -10.90
CA ALA A 42 6.67 16.88 -10.13
C ALA A 42 5.14 16.85 -10.28
N TYR A 43 4.63 16.63 -11.51
CA TYR A 43 3.20 16.51 -11.78
C TYR A 43 2.56 15.35 -11.00
N LEU A 44 3.19 14.18 -11.02
CA LEU A 44 2.68 12.99 -10.34
C LEU A 44 2.65 13.16 -8.82
N HIS A 45 3.62 13.88 -8.24
CA HIS A 45 3.62 14.22 -6.82
C HIS A 45 2.60 15.31 -6.44
N GLY A 46 2.25 16.19 -7.40
CA GLY A 46 1.33 17.30 -7.18
C GLY A 46 -0.16 16.94 -7.30
N GLY A 47 -0.49 15.71 -7.69
CA GLY A 47 -1.89 15.28 -7.84
C GLY A 47 -2.69 15.40 -6.55
N GLU A 48 -4.02 15.44 -6.69
CA GLU A 48 -4.93 15.44 -5.54
C GLU A 48 -5.12 14.01 -5.02
N PRO A 49 -5.06 13.75 -3.70
CA PRO A 49 -5.31 12.43 -3.15
C PRO A 49 -6.76 11.99 -3.37
N LEU A 50 -6.94 10.94 -4.18
CA LEU A 50 -8.23 10.27 -4.36
C LEU A 50 -8.48 9.25 -3.25
N THR A 51 -7.44 8.55 -2.81
CA THR A 51 -7.46 7.69 -1.63
C THR A 51 -6.18 7.91 -0.81
N VAL A 52 -6.32 7.92 0.51
CA VAL A 52 -5.19 7.98 1.43
C VAL A 52 -5.17 6.68 2.22
N VAL A 53 -4.16 5.87 1.97
CA VAL A 53 -3.93 4.61 2.67
C VAL A 53 -2.58 4.70 3.36
N PRO A 54 -2.55 5.00 4.67
CA PRO A 54 -1.30 5.07 5.41
C PRO A 54 -0.55 3.73 5.37
N GLY A 55 0.78 3.79 5.46
CA GLY A 55 1.63 2.62 5.49
C GLY A 55 2.81 2.75 4.52
N PHE A 56 3.37 1.60 4.18
CA PHE A 56 4.49 1.49 3.26
C PHE A 56 4.11 0.69 2.03
N GLN A 57 4.62 1.11 0.87
CA GLN A 57 4.52 0.35 -0.37
C GLN A 57 5.92 -0.09 -0.79
N ARG A 58 6.09 -1.40 -0.98
CA ARG A 58 7.37 -1.97 -1.40
C ARG A 58 7.61 -1.70 -2.89
N ASP A 59 8.84 -1.31 -3.21
CA ASP A 59 9.31 -1.25 -4.58
C ASP A 59 9.29 -2.66 -5.22
N PRO A 60 8.59 -2.87 -6.35
CA PRO A 60 8.52 -4.18 -7.00
C PRO A 60 9.87 -4.66 -7.56
N ARG A 61 10.86 -3.79 -7.75
CA ARG A 61 12.19 -4.14 -8.29
C ARG A 61 13.33 -4.08 -7.27
N GLY A 62 13.06 -3.63 -6.06
CA GLY A 62 14.07 -3.34 -5.06
C GLY A 62 13.65 -3.70 -3.64
N ASP A 63 14.53 -3.38 -2.69
CA ASP A 63 14.30 -3.61 -1.26
C ASP A 63 13.99 -2.30 -0.52
N VAL A 64 13.49 -1.30 -1.24
CA VAL A 64 13.06 -0.01 -0.67
C VAL A 64 11.57 -0.07 -0.36
N GLU A 65 11.20 0.45 0.80
CA GLU A 65 9.81 0.70 1.18
C GLU A 65 9.55 2.21 1.17
N LEU A 66 8.48 2.63 0.51
CA LEU A 66 8.11 4.02 0.36
C LEU A 66 6.92 4.36 1.26
N PRO A 67 6.97 5.47 2.01
CA PRO A 67 5.84 5.92 2.80
C PRO A 67 4.67 6.34 1.89
N GLY A 68 3.46 6.24 2.41
CA GLY A 68 2.23 6.61 1.71
C GLY A 68 1.36 5.44 1.26
N GLY A 69 1.79 4.19 1.55
CA GLY A 69 1.03 2.97 1.33
C GLY A 69 0.43 2.87 -0.07
N ALA A 70 -0.76 2.27 -0.19
CA ALA A 70 -1.47 2.11 -1.45
C ALA A 70 -2.27 3.35 -1.87
N SER A 71 -1.88 4.56 -1.43
CA SER A 71 -2.58 5.81 -1.75
C SER A 71 -2.63 6.05 -3.26
N VAL A 72 -3.74 6.61 -3.73
CA VAL A 72 -3.97 6.93 -5.14
C VAL A 72 -4.18 8.43 -5.28
N TYR A 73 -3.55 8.98 -6.32
CA TYR A 73 -3.59 10.38 -6.69
C TYR A 73 -4.34 10.55 -8.01
N THR A 74 -4.89 11.73 -8.24
CA THR A 74 -5.64 12.07 -9.46
C THR A 74 -5.54 13.55 -9.81
N ASP A 75 -5.73 13.86 -11.09
CA ASP A 75 -5.98 15.22 -11.59
C ASP A 75 -7.45 15.41 -12.06
N GLY A 76 -8.31 14.42 -11.77
CA GLY A 76 -9.71 14.37 -12.22
C GLY A 76 -9.94 13.69 -13.57
N VAL A 77 -8.89 13.38 -14.33
CA VAL A 77 -8.95 12.64 -15.62
C VAL A 77 -8.15 11.35 -15.54
N TRP A 78 -6.97 11.40 -14.94
CA TRP A 78 -6.08 10.28 -14.69
C TRP A 78 -6.02 9.98 -13.20
N ALA A 79 -5.84 8.71 -12.86
CA ALA A 79 -5.50 8.25 -11.53
C ALA A 79 -4.21 7.42 -11.58
N TRP A 80 -3.40 7.49 -10.52
CA TRP A 80 -2.16 6.74 -10.38
C TRP A 80 -1.80 6.46 -8.91
N PRO A 81 -1.17 5.31 -8.60
CA PRO A 81 -0.63 5.07 -7.26
C PRO A 81 0.47 6.06 -6.90
N HIS A 82 0.59 6.38 -5.61
CA HIS A 82 1.62 7.27 -5.08
C HIS A 82 3.04 6.87 -5.52
N ILE A 83 3.34 5.56 -5.49
CA ILE A 83 4.64 5.00 -5.88
C ILE A 83 5.02 5.25 -7.35
N THR A 84 4.06 5.60 -8.22
CA THR A 84 4.29 5.79 -9.65
C THR A 84 5.34 6.88 -9.92
N ALA A 85 5.31 7.98 -9.17
CA ALA A 85 6.30 9.06 -9.32
C ALA A 85 7.72 8.55 -9.06
N TYR A 86 7.88 7.74 -8.01
CA TYR A 86 9.14 7.06 -7.70
C TYR A 86 9.58 6.11 -8.82
N LEU A 87 8.66 5.31 -9.38
CA LEU A 87 9.01 4.38 -10.46
C LEU A 87 9.47 5.11 -11.74
N VAL A 88 8.85 6.24 -12.07
CA VAL A 88 9.29 7.11 -13.17
C VAL A 88 10.65 7.73 -12.87
N GLU A 89 10.85 8.23 -11.66
CA GLU A 89 12.12 8.85 -11.25
C GLU A 89 13.28 7.84 -11.20
N ARG A 90 13.04 6.66 -10.62
CA ARG A 90 14.06 5.67 -10.33
C ARG A 90 14.34 4.73 -11.50
N TYR A 91 13.30 4.32 -12.22
CA TYR A 91 13.37 3.25 -13.23
C TYR A 91 13.01 3.71 -14.63
N ASP A 92 12.81 5.02 -14.85
CA ASP A 92 12.42 5.56 -16.16
C ASP A 92 11.15 4.89 -16.72
N LEU A 93 10.22 4.52 -15.82
CA LEU A 93 8.95 3.92 -16.17
C LEU A 93 8.29 4.72 -17.31
N PRO A 94 8.04 4.09 -18.48
CA PRO A 94 7.42 4.78 -19.60
C PRO A 94 6.02 5.29 -19.22
N VAL A 95 5.81 6.59 -19.36
CA VAL A 95 4.50 7.23 -19.22
C VAL A 95 3.81 7.20 -20.59
N PRO A 96 2.52 6.81 -20.68
CA PRO A 96 1.78 6.83 -21.94
C PRO A 96 1.83 8.20 -22.61
N ASP A 97 2.07 8.24 -23.93
CA ASP A 97 2.19 9.50 -24.68
C ASP A 97 0.94 10.38 -24.51
N GLU A 98 -0.25 9.78 -24.46
CA GLU A 98 -1.52 10.48 -24.18
C GLU A 98 -1.53 11.16 -22.80
N PHE A 99 -0.98 10.51 -21.78
CA PHE A 99 -0.90 11.11 -20.44
C PHE A 99 0.12 12.25 -20.42
N VAL A 100 1.25 12.10 -21.10
CA VAL A 100 2.24 13.19 -21.23
C VAL A 100 1.65 14.39 -21.99
N GLU A 101 0.90 14.16 -23.07
CA GLU A 101 0.19 15.22 -23.80
C GLU A 101 -0.84 15.95 -22.90
N HIS A 102 -1.56 15.20 -22.07
CA HIS A 102 -2.46 15.76 -21.07
C HIS A 102 -1.71 16.62 -20.04
N MET A 103 -0.59 16.13 -19.48
CA MET A 103 0.27 16.92 -18.58
C MET A 103 0.76 18.20 -19.25
N ARG A 104 1.20 18.13 -20.51
CA ARG A 104 1.63 19.31 -21.29
C ARG A 104 0.52 20.32 -21.46
N ALA A 105 -0.70 19.87 -21.75
CA ALA A 105 -1.87 20.75 -21.90
C ALA A 105 -2.23 21.47 -20.59
N GLN A 106 -1.92 20.86 -19.44
CA GLN A 106 -2.05 21.46 -18.10
C GLN A 106 -0.82 22.26 -17.66
N GLY A 107 0.20 22.43 -18.53
CA GLY A 107 1.43 23.13 -18.16
C GLY A 107 2.30 22.38 -17.14
N PHE A 108 2.04 21.09 -16.92
CA PHE A 108 2.59 20.27 -15.84
C PHE A 108 2.22 20.77 -14.44
N ASP A 109 1.03 21.34 -14.30
CA ASP A 109 0.39 21.63 -13.02
C ASP A 109 -0.91 20.82 -12.93
N PRO A 110 -0.98 19.77 -12.10
CA PRO A 110 -2.18 18.91 -12.05
C PRO A 110 -3.36 19.71 -11.53
N ALA A 111 -4.52 19.52 -12.16
CA ALA A 111 -5.75 20.09 -11.63
C ALA A 111 -6.07 19.48 -10.25
N SER A 112 -6.67 20.28 -9.37
CA SER A 112 -7.18 19.83 -8.08
C SER A 112 -8.71 19.75 -8.16
N PRO A 113 -9.30 18.56 -8.38
CA PRO A 113 -10.75 18.39 -8.37
C PRO A 113 -11.32 18.78 -7.01
N ASP A 114 -12.54 19.33 -7.01
CA ASP A 114 -13.19 19.64 -5.74
C ASP A 114 -13.66 18.36 -5.01
N ARG A 115 -14.07 18.54 -3.75
CA ARG A 115 -14.50 17.42 -2.90
C ARG A 115 -15.68 16.62 -3.47
N GLU A 116 -16.60 17.27 -4.18
CA GLU A 116 -17.75 16.60 -4.77
C GLU A 116 -17.30 15.71 -5.93
N GLN A 117 -16.41 16.25 -6.78
CA GLN A 117 -15.79 15.52 -7.87
C GLN A 117 -14.98 14.33 -7.34
N LEU A 118 -14.11 14.51 -6.34
CA LEU A 118 -13.34 13.42 -5.73
C LEU A 118 -14.24 12.31 -5.18
N SER A 119 -15.31 12.69 -4.46
CA SER A 119 -16.27 11.72 -3.92
C SER A 119 -16.93 10.92 -5.04
N ARG A 120 -17.36 11.59 -6.13
CA ARG A 120 -17.96 10.92 -7.28
C ARG A 120 -16.98 9.94 -7.94
N LEU A 121 -15.78 10.41 -8.23
CA LEU A 121 -14.70 9.60 -8.83
C LEU A 121 -14.38 8.37 -7.97
N PHE A 122 -14.31 8.53 -6.64
CA PHE A 122 -14.09 7.41 -5.74
C PHE A 122 -15.21 6.37 -5.83
N HIS A 123 -16.47 6.78 -5.73
CA HIS A 123 -17.60 5.84 -5.73
C HIS A 123 -17.75 5.10 -7.07
N GLU A 124 -17.53 5.79 -8.19
CA GLU A 124 -17.61 5.21 -9.54
C GLU A 124 -16.49 4.18 -9.80
N HIS A 125 -15.35 4.33 -9.13
CA HIS A 125 -14.14 3.53 -9.37
C HIS A 125 -13.64 2.71 -8.17
N ALA A 126 -14.41 2.62 -7.08
CA ALA A 126 -14.01 2.00 -5.81
C ALA A 126 -13.45 0.57 -5.96
N GLY A 127 -14.03 -0.22 -6.88
CA GLY A 127 -13.57 -1.59 -7.16
C GLY A 127 -12.17 -1.69 -7.78
N MET A 128 -11.70 -0.63 -8.45
CA MET A 128 -10.37 -0.56 -9.07
C MET A 128 -9.32 0.10 -8.16
N LEU A 129 -9.77 0.97 -7.25
CA LEU A 129 -8.94 1.65 -6.26
C LEU A 129 -8.69 0.81 -5.00
N SER A 130 -9.39 -0.31 -4.87
CA SER A 130 -9.16 -1.25 -3.78
C SER A 130 -7.93 -2.11 -4.09
N PRO A 131 -7.00 -2.27 -3.13
CA PRO A 131 -5.99 -3.31 -3.25
C PRO A 131 -6.69 -4.67 -3.41
N ARG A 132 -6.08 -5.56 -4.19
CA ARG A 132 -6.52 -6.93 -4.44
C ARG A 132 -6.90 -7.55 -3.10
N PRO A 133 -8.01 -8.30 -3.02
CA PRO A 133 -8.21 -9.16 -1.86
C PRO A 133 -6.96 -10.04 -1.74
N GLU A 134 -6.26 -9.92 -0.61
CA GLU A 134 -5.09 -10.74 -0.33
C GLU A 134 -5.40 -12.21 -0.66
N PRO A 135 -4.43 -12.97 -1.20
CA PRO A 135 -4.64 -14.37 -1.54
C PRO A 135 -5.35 -15.09 -0.39
N ALA A 136 -6.28 -15.98 -0.75
CA ALA A 136 -6.99 -16.78 0.24
C ALA A 136 -5.96 -17.45 1.13
N LEU A 137 -6.02 -17.12 2.42
CA LEU A 137 -5.16 -17.74 3.40
C LEU A 137 -5.45 -19.25 3.43
N PRO A 138 -4.43 -20.10 3.67
CA PRO A 138 -4.65 -21.48 4.06
C PRO A 138 -5.75 -21.57 5.14
N ALA A 139 -6.53 -22.65 5.15
CA ALA A 139 -7.68 -22.79 6.06
C ALA A 139 -7.31 -22.68 7.55
N ASP A 140 -6.04 -22.91 7.87
CA ASP A 140 -5.42 -22.85 9.20
C ASP A 140 -4.65 -21.55 9.46
N ALA A 141 -4.51 -20.66 8.47
CA ALA A 141 -3.77 -19.42 8.63
C ALA A 141 -4.63 -18.33 9.28
N VAL A 142 -4.07 -17.73 10.33
CA VAL A 142 -4.71 -16.68 11.11
C VAL A 142 -4.33 -15.32 10.52
N ARG A 143 -5.34 -14.50 10.22
CA ARG A 143 -5.10 -13.14 9.71
C ARG A 143 -5.10 -12.16 10.86
N VAL A 144 -4.00 -11.43 11.02
CA VAL A 144 -3.86 -10.39 12.05
C VAL A 144 -3.53 -9.09 11.35
N SER A 145 -4.32 -8.04 11.57
CA SER A 145 -3.93 -6.69 11.16
C SER A 145 -3.29 -5.98 12.36
N VAL A 146 -2.08 -5.48 12.15
CA VAL A 146 -1.34 -4.72 13.14
C VAL A 146 -1.70 -3.25 12.97
N LEU A 147 -2.48 -2.73 13.91
CA LEU A 147 -3.01 -1.36 13.85
C LEU A 147 -1.99 -0.33 14.35
N LEU A 148 -1.23 -0.68 15.38
CA LEU A 148 -0.28 0.22 16.02
C LEU A 148 0.74 -0.55 16.87
N VAL A 149 2.03 -0.19 16.75
CA VAL A 149 3.06 -0.61 17.71
C VAL A 149 3.00 0.32 18.92
N LYS A 150 2.74 -0.24 20.10
CA LYS A 150 2.62 0.53 21.35
C LYS A 150 3.93 0.64 22.12
N GLU A 151 4.64 -0.46 22.20
CA GLU A 151 5.83 -0.58 23.03
C GLU A 151 6.78 -1.60 22.41
N VAL A 152 8.07 -1.36 22.54
CA VAL A 152 9.11 -2.26 22.09
C VAL A 152 10.13 -2.40 23.22
N ALA A 153 10.42 -3.63 23.63
CA ALA A 153 11.36 -3.92 24.72
C ALA A 153 12.32 -5.04 24.34
N GLY A 154 13.54 -5.01 24.90
CA GLY A 154 14.60 -5.98 24.60
C GLY A 154 15.52 -5.56 23.45
N ALA A 155 16.37 -6.48 22.99
CA ALA A 155 17.32 -6.25 21.90
C ALA A 155 17.56 -7.53 21.09
N GLY A 156 17.80 -7.38 19.78
CA GLY A 156 18.11 -8.49 18.89
C GLY A 156 16.98 -9.54 18.81
N ALA A 157 17.32 -10.81 18.94
CA ALA A 157 16.37 -11.92 18.85
C ALA A 157 15.34 -11.97 20.00
N ASP A 158 15.65 -11.35 21.14
CA ASP A 158 14.77 -11.30 22.33
C ASP A 158 13.85 -10.08 22.34
N MET A 159 13.86 -9.29 21.27
CA MET A 159 13.03 -8.10 21.14
C MET A 159 11.54 -8.46 21.05
N VAL A 160 10.73 -7.82 21.90
CA VAL A 160 9.28 -8.01 21.98
C VAL A 160 8.59 -6.70 21.65
N ALA A 161 7.74 -6.71 20.63
CA ALA A 161 6.84 -5.60 20.32
C ALA A 161 5.44 -5.90 20.86
N THR A 162 4.87 -4.96 21.60
CA THR A 162 3.45 -4.98 21.96
C THR A 162 2.69 -4.18 20.92
N VAL A 163 1.80 -4.86 20.20
CA VAL A 163 1.00 -4.25 19.14
C VAL A 163 -0.48 -4.30 19.45
N ALA A 164 -1.22 -3.27 19.05
CA ALA A 164 -2.68 -3.37 18.93
C ALA A 164 -3.01 -4.10 17.64
N ALA A 165 -3.81 -5.16 17.75
CA ALA A 165 -4.14 -5.99 16.60
C ALA A 165 -5.62 -6.41 16.60
N ASP A 166 -6.14 -6.68 15.41
CA ASP A 166 -7.42 -7.34 15.21
C ASP A 166 -7.24 -8.63 14.39
N VAL A 167 -7.95 -9.68 14.80
CA VAL A 167 -7.92 -10.96 14.09
C VAL A 167 -9.05 -10.97 13.08
N LEU A 168 -8.70 -10.98 11.79
CA LEU A 168 -9.67 -10.88 10.70
C LEU A 168 -10.25 -12.25 10.30
N ALA A 169 -9.49 -13.33 10.54
CA ALA A 169 -9.92 -14.71 10.27
C ALA A 169 -9.10 -15.72 11.10
N GLY A 170 -9.75 -16.79 11.57
CA GLY A 170 -9.17 -17.77 12.48
C GLY A 170 -9.02 -17.27 13.91
N ASP A 171 -8.62 -18.13 14.83
CA ASP A 171 -8.32 -17.76 16.21
C ASP A 171 -6.80 -17.73 16.40
N LEU A 172 -6.28 -16.68 17.05
CA LEU A 172 -4.84 -16.52 17.30
C LEU A 172 -4.47 -16.97 18.72
N PRO A 173 -3.85 -18.15 18.92
CA PRO A 173 -3.39 -18.56 20.24
C PRO A 173 -2.00 -18.00 20.59
N VAL A 174 -1.71 -17.88 21.88
CA VAL A 174 -0.34 -17.72 22.39
C VAL A 174 0.52 -18.91 21.95
N GLY A 175 1.75 -18.65 21.54
CA GLY A 175 2.66 -19.63 20.96
C GLY A 175 2.49 -19.83 19.45
N ALA A 176 1.44 -19.26 18.84
CA ALA A 176 1.34 -19.22 17.38
C ALA A 176 2.50 -18.44 16.76
N THR A 177 2.72 -18.69 15.48
CA THR A 177 3.65 -17.92 14.67
C THR A 177 2.87 -17.15 13.62
N VAL A 178 3.12 -15.85 13.50
CA VAL A 178 2.44 -14.95 12.56
C VAL A 178 3.44 -14.28 11.64
N THR A 179 3.06 -14.15 10.37
CA THR A 179 3.81 -13.32 9.42
C THR A 179 3.26 -11.91 9.51
N VAL A 180 4.11 -10.95 9.85
CA VAL A 180 3.78 -9.52 9.86
C VAL A 180 4.44 -8.88 8.64
N PRO A 181 3.70 -8.10 7.82
CA PRO A 181 4.29 -7.34 6.73
C PRO A 181 5.50 -6.50 7.21
N GLY A 182 6.59 -6.50 6.44
CA GLY A 182 7.85 -5.83 6.80
C GLY A 182 8.79 -6.65 7.70
N SER A 183 8.33 -7.76 8.29
CA SER A 183 9.21 -8.67 9.04
C SER A 183 9.91 -9.66 8.11
N PRO A 184 11.25 -9.83 8.19
CA PRO A 184 11.99 -10.76 7.35
C PRO A 184 11.76 -12.23 7.73
N ALA A 185 11.14 -12.47 8.90
CA ALA A 185 10.82 -13.80 9.40
C ALA A 185 9.48 -13.79 10.15
N PRO A 186 8.80 -14.95 10.24
CA PRO A 186 7.63 -15.10 11.08
C PRO A 186 7.94 -14.84 12.56
N LEU A 187 6.98 -14.29 13.28
CA LEU A 187 7.13 -13.84 14.66
C LEU A 187 6.27 -14.67 15.60
N ALA A 188 6.80 -14.97 16.78
CA ALA A 188 6.09 -15.76 17.77
C ALA A 188 5.17 -14.87 18.62
N VAL A 189 3.92 -15.30 18.80
CA VAL A 189 2.98 -14.68 19.74
C VAL A 189 3.37 -15.08 21.16
N ALA A 190 4.00 -14.17 21.88
CA ALA A 190 4.47 -14.39 23.25
C ALA A 190 3.40 -14.15 24.31
N GLY A 191 2.34 -13.40 23.99
CA GLY A 191 1.27 -13.09 24.92
C GLY A 191 0.13 -12.33 24.25
N ILE A 192 -1.08 -12.49 24.80
CA ILE A 192 -2.29 -11.80 24.35
C ILE A 192 -2.95 -11.15 25.56
N ARG A 193 -3.46 -9.93 25.39
CA ARG A 193 -4.22 -9.21 26.41
C ARG A 193 -5.46 -8.57 25.80
N LEU A 194 -6.61 -8.95 26.36
CA LEU A 194 -7.90 -8.33 26.08
C LEU A 194 -8.18 -7.21 27.09
N LYS A 195 -9.31 -6.52 26.92
CA LYS A 195 -9.76 -5.49 27.86
C LYS A 195 -9.87 -6.01 29.31
N ASP A 196 -10.27 -7.27 29.46
CA ASP A 196 -10.56 -7.88 30.76
C ASP A 196 -9.35 -8.59 31.40
N GLY A 197 -8.18 -8.57 30.73
CA GLY A 197 -6.96 -9.18 31.26
C GLY A 197 -6.17 -10.01 30.24
N PRO A 198 -5.17 -10.79 30.69
CA PRO A 198 -4.43 -11.72 29.84
C PRO A 198 -5.36 -12.80 29.28
N ALA A 199 -5.08 -13.23 28.06
CA ALA A 199 -5.82 -14.28 27.38
C ALA A 199 -4.85 -15.24 26.69
N GLU A 200 -5.26 -16.50 26.54
CA GLU A 200 -4.50 -17.53 25.80
C GLU A 200 -4.78 -17.48 24.30
N THR A 201 -5.89 -16.85 23.89
CA THR A 201 -6.33 -16.77 22.49
C THR A 201 -7.03 -15.44 22.22
N LEU A 202 -6.85 -14.91 21.01
CA LEU A 202 -7.63 -13.79 20.46
C LEU A 202 -8.50 -14.32 19.31
N ALA A 203 -9.82 -14.31 19.48
CA ALA A 203 -10.73 -14.91 18.51
C ALA A 203 -10.96 -14.03 17.28
N ALA A 204 -11.41 -14.64 16.18
CA ALA A 204 -11.81 -13.90 14.98
C ALA A 204 -12.80 -12.76 15.29
N GLY A 205 -12.55 -11.56 14.74
CA GLY A 205 -13.33 -10.35 14.96
C GLY A 205 -13.03 -9.60 16.26
N GLN A 206 -12.15 -10.14 17.13
CA GLN A 206 -11.75 -9.47 18.36
C GLN A 206 -10.52 -8.58 18.17
N LYS A 207 -10.45 -7.53 19.01
CA LYS A 207 -9.31 -6.63 19.12
C LYS A 207 -8.60 -6.84 20.44
N GLY A 208 -7.28 -6.84 20.43
CA GLY A 208 -6.47 -7.04 21.63
C GLY A 208 -5.07 -6.45 21.49
N LEU A 209 -4.32 -6.55 22.57
CA LEU A 209 -2.87 -6.34 22.54
C LEU A 209 -2.19 -7.69 22.35
N VAL A 210 -1.28 -7.76 21.40
CA VAL A 210 -0.51 -8.96 21.08
C VAL A 210 0.96 -8.64 21.27
N GLN A 211 1.66 -9.50 21.99
CA GLN A 211 3.10 -9.40 22.17
C GLN A 211 3.79 -10.32 21.17
N LEU A 212 4.63 -9.74 20.31
CA LEU A 212 5.34 -10.44 19.24
C LEU A 212 6.82 -10.49 19.57
N ARG A 213 7.39 -11.70 19.69
CA ARG A 213 8.82 -11.92 19.92
C ARG A 213 9.57 -12.09 18.60
N GLY A 214 10.79 -11.56 18.54
CA GLY A 214 11.62 -11.51 17.34
C GLY A 214 11.37 -10.26 16.49
N ALA A 215 10.68 -9.26 17.05
CA ALA A 215 10.18 -8.07 16.33
C ALA A 215 11.26 -7.03 15.98
N ALA A 216 12.50 -7.47 15.75
CA ALA A 216 13.64 -6.60 15.47
C ALA A 216 13.46 -5.71 14.22
N ALA A 217 12.56 -6.10 13.32
CA ALA A 217 12.25 -5.38 12.08
C ALA A 217 10.94 -4.56 12.12
N ILE A 218 10.17 -4.59 13.21
CA ILE A 218 8.89 -3.84 13.33
C ILE A 218 9.07 -2.53 14.14
N ALA A 219 10.29 -2.22 14.56
CA ALA A 219 10.61 -1.03 15.36
C ALA A 219 11.34 0.04 14.54
#